data_AF-A0A9X2AH31-F1
#
_entry.id   AF-A0A9X2AH31-F1
#
_cell.length_a   1.000
_cell.length_b   1.000
_cell.length_c   1.000
_cell.angle_alpha   90.00
_cell.angle_beta   90.00
_cell.angle_gamma   90.00
#
_symmetry.space_group_name_H-M   'P 1'
#
loop_
_entity.id
_entity.type
_entity.pdbx_description
1 polymer ?
#
loop_
_entity_poly.entity_id
_entity_poly.type
_entity_poly.pdbx_seq_one_letter_code
_entity_poly.pdbx_strand_id
1 'polypeptide(L)'
;MSDSSEAPHAGPALKASHPTPAVLPAARRRRGVRAGLYNVKGLINIIRGDIIHNTFGAFHVLRLWHVQKLTSGLVGRQHAWATGLDPATGQPVWPQNVVFRTTPTPGAGYEPDETILTKVGGFLADMVKKSTPVPEIPHGPERRMPHVVNYLHGSVHFNGMWLLFNDFEEAKHFFADARFRREFVRLVRQERREVTLVFRERKYDPVEYAYFSGFIMANFPWFANVNGPGKKVMWGNPAPYAAMNIINGSWVRDVDALRRGRPSFLRPPLAAGQYFTASYGQPVPGSHFVERLVAFVENEWVRRRGFNAGLFFIDRKQIDPRIYEKYQADKSVLNAKQTEVPSPFSPPEA
;
A
#
# COMPACT_ATOMS: atom_id res chain seq x y z
N MET A 1 12.09 37.78 -33.56
CA MET A 1 12.07 36.31 -33.50
C MET A 1 13.39 35.89 -32.88
N SER A 2 13.40 35.67 -31.57
CA SER A 2 14.57 35.23 -30.81
C SER A 2 14.18 33.99 -30.05
N ASP A 3 14.52 32.84 -30.63
CA ASP A 3 14.41 31.52 -30.02
C ASP A 3 15.25 31.50 -28.75
N SER A 4 14.57 31.42 -27.61
CA SER A 4 15.19 31.14 -26.31
C SER A 4 14.88 29.68 -26.01
N SER A 5 15.78 28.77 -26.41
CA SER A 5 15.72 27.38 -25.98
C SER A 5 16.15 27.32 -24.51
N GLU A 6 15.19 27.42 -23.60
CA GLU A 6 15.43 27.05 -22.20
C GLU A 6 15.79 25.57 -22.15
N ALA A 7 17.02 25.30 -21.69
CA ALA A 7 17.45 23.95 -21.38
C ALA A 7 16.52 23.33 -20.32
N PRO A 8 16.18 22.04 -20.43
CA PRO A 8 15.33 21.39 -19.44
C PRO A 8 16.03 21.43 -18.08
N HIS A 9 15.41 22.13 -17.13
CA HIS A 9 15.82 22.14 -15.74
C HIS A 9 15.98 20.70 -15.25
N ALA A 10 17.21 20.33 -14.90
CA ALA A 10 17.51 19.08 -14.22
C ALA A 10 16.61 18.99 -12.98
N GLY A 11 15.70 18.00 -12.98
CA GLY A 11 14.79 17.76 -11.87
C GLY A 11 15.56 17.61 -10.55
N PRO A 12 14.91 17.89 -9.40
CA PRO A 12 15.57 17.85 -8.10
C PRO A 12 16.29 16.51 -7.89
N ALA A 13 17.56 16.61 -7.47
CA ALA A 13 18.44 15.46 -7.26
C ALA A 13 17.73 14.37 -6.42
N LEU A 14 17.70 13.17 -6.99
CA LEU A 14 17.10 11.99 -6.39
C LEU A 14 17.66 11.76 -4.97
N LYS A 15 16.76 11.52 -4.01
CA LYS A 15 17.06 11.36 -2.59
C LYS A 15 18.10 10.26 -2.34
N ALA A 16 18.99 10.48 -1.38
CA ALA A 16 20.08 9.57 -1.03
C ALA A 16 19.57 8.12 -0.88
N SER A 17 20.21 7.20 -1.58
CA SER A 17 19.95 5.76 -1.46
C SER A 17 20.68 5.19 -0.26
N HIS A 18 20.01 4.38 0.55
CA HIS A 18 20.65 3.64 1.62
C HIS A 18 21.32 2.38 1.05
N PRO A 19 22.57 2.07 1.45
CA PRO A 19 23.25 0.89 0.97
C PRO A 19 22.46 -0.37 1.35
N THR A 20 22.33 -1.25 0.38
CA THR A 20 21.77 -2.59 0.58
C THR A 20 22.88 -3.54 1.01
N PRO A 21 22.73 -4.27 2.13
CA PRO A 21 23.67 -5.30 2.48
C PRO A 21 23.69 -6.39 1.40
N ALA A 22 24.87 -6.74 0.88
CA ALA A 22 25.01 -7.81 -0.11
C ALA A 22 24.50 -9.17 0.43
N VAL A 23 24.60 -9.38 1.74
CA VAL A 23 24.03 -10.51 2.47
C VAL A 23 23.43 -9.97 3.76
N LEU A 24 22.15 -10.28 4.02
CA LEU A 24 21.51 -9.92 5.27
C LEU A 24 22.05 -10.81 6.40
N PRO A 25 22.48 -10.23 7.53
CA PRO A 25 23.01 -11.01 8.64
C PRO A 25 21.93 -11.90 9.25
N ALA A 26 22.26 -13.17 9.52
CA ALA A 26 21.37 -14.09 10.19
C ALA A 26 21.09 -13.63 11.63
N ALA A 27 19.82 -13.57 12.01
CA ALA A 27 19.45 -13.25 13.39
C ALA A 27 19.51 -14.47 14.30
N ARG A 28 19.94 -14.25 15.54
CA ARG A 28 19.73 -15.23 16.61
C ARG A 28 18.23 -15.30 16.94
N ARG A 29 17.64 -16.50 16.89
CA ARG A 29 16.23 -16.70 17.32
C ARG A 29 16.05 -16.21 18.75
N ARG A 30 15.13 -15.26 18.94
CA ARG A 30 14.70 -14.81 20.28
C ARG A 30 13.93 -15.95 20.95
N ARG A 31 14.53 -16.63 21.92
CA ARG A 31 13.85 -17.65 22.74
C ARG A 31 13.37 -17.05 24.07
N GLY A 32 12.30 -17.63 24.63
CA GLY A 32 11.80 -17.30 25.97
C GLY A 32 10.97 -16.00 26.05
N VAL A 33 11.07 -15.31 27.19
CA VAL A 33 10.19 -14.18 27.60
C VAL A 33 10.08 -13.07 26.54
N ARG A 34 11.17 -12.75 25.84
CA ARG A 34 11.18 -11.68 24.83
C ARG A 34 10.27 -11.99 23.62
N ALA A 35 10.15 -13.26 23.24
CA ALA A 35 9.23 -13.66 22.17
C ALA A 35 7.76 -13.58 22.64
N GLY A 36 7.50 -13.96 23.89
CA GLY A 36 6.18 -13.81 24.53
C GLY A 36 5.73 -12.35 24.56
N LEU A 37 6.59 -11.45 25.06
CA LEU A 37 6.31 -10.00 25.09
C LEU A 37 6.07 -9.42 23.69
N TYR A 38 6.85 -9.86 22.69
CA TYR A 38 6.64 -9.44 21.30
C TYR A 38 5.27 -9.88 20.78
N ASN A 39 4.87 -11.14 21.01
CA ASN A 39 3.58 -11.65 20.58
C ASN A 39 2.42 -10.89 21.23
N VAL A 40 2.49 -10.61 22.53
CA VAL A 40 1.45 -9.84 23.24
C VAL A 40 1.34 -8.42 22.69
N LYS A 41 2.48 -7.72 22.55
CA LYS A 41 2.50 -6.38 21.97
C LYS A 41 1.99 -6.38 20.53
N GLY A 42 2.39 -7.39 19.75
CA GLY A 42 1.94 -7.59 18.37
C GLY A 42 0.43 -7.73 18.29
N LEU A 43 -0.16 -8.57 19.14
CA LEU A 43 -1.61 -8.77 19.19
C LEU A 43 -2.35 -7.48 19.54
N ILE A 44 -1.84 -6.69 20.50
CA ILE A 44 -2.41 -5.38 20.84
C ILE A 44 -2.39 -4.44 19.62
N ASN A 45 -1.28 -4.40 18.87
CA ASN A 45 -1.17 -3.58 17.68
C ASN A 45 -2.12 -4.04 16.57
N ILE A 46 -2.26 -5.35 16.37
CA ILE A 46 -3.21 -5.93 15.41
C ILE A 46 -4.65 -5.55 15.77
N ILE A 47 -5.06 -5.69 17.03
CA ILE A 47 -6.41 -5.29 17.48
C ILE A 47 -6.62 -3.79 17.21
N ARG A 48 -5.62 -2.95 17.50
CA ARG A 48 -5.73 -1.50 17.27
C ARG A 48 -5.78 -1.14 15.78
N GLY A 49 -4.96 -1.79 14.95
CA GLY A 49 -4.85 -1.53 13.52
C GLY A 49 -5.97 -2.20 12.72
N ASP A 50 -5.97 -3.53 12.68
CA ASP A 50 -6.85 -4.29 11.80
C ASP A 50 -8.31 -4.34 12.29
N ILE A 51 -8.56 -4.31 13.60
CA ILE A 51 -9.95 -4.30 14.11
C ILE A 51 -10.44 -2.86 14.28
N ILE A 52 -9.84 -2.09 15.19
CA ILE A 52 -10.37 -0.79 15.58
C ILE A 52 -10.19 0.23 14.44
N HIS A 53 -8.95 0.44 13.97
CA HIS A 53 -8.65 1.47 12.98
C HIS A 53 -9.31 1.15 11.63
N ASN A 54 -9.26 -0.10 11.16
CA ASN A 54 -9.93 -0.52 9.93
C ASN A 54 -11.46 -0.33 10.03
N THR A 55 -12.09 -0.65 11.17
CA THR A 55 -13.53 -0.41 11.39
C THR A 55 -13.87 1.08 11.30
N PHE A 56 -13.04 1.96 11.86
CA PHE A 56 -13.22 3.41 11.69
C PHE A 56 -13.04 3.85 10.23
N GLY A 57 -12.04 3.31 9.53
CA GLY A 57 -11.87 3.54 8.09
C GLY A 57 -13.11 3.12 7.29
N ALA A 58 -13.66 1.96 7.60
CA ALA A 58 -14.88 1.43 7.00
C ALA A 58 -16.10 2.32 7.29
N PHE A 59 -16.25 2.77 8.53
CA PHE A 59 -17.28 3.73 8.90
C PHE A 59 -17.16 5.03 8.10
N HIS A 60 -15.94 5.57 7.90
CA HIS A 60 -15.74 6.78 7.11
C HIS A 60 -16.10 6.57 5.63
N VAL A 61 -15.76 5.42 5.05
CA VAL A 61 -16.18 5.04 3.70
C VAL A 61 -17.70 5.00 3.60
N LEU A 62 -18.39 4.30 4.51
CA LEU A 62 -19.85 4.20 4.53
C LEU A 62 -20.52 5.56 4.72
N ARG A 63 -20.01 6.40 5.62
CA ARG A 63 -20.50 7.77 5.85
C ARG A 63 -20.38 8.60 4.58
N LEU A 64 -19.22 8.58 3.93
CA LEU A 64 -18.98 9.35 2.70
C LEU A 64 -19.77 8.80 1.51
N TRP A 65 -20.08 7.50 1.51
CA TRP A 65 -20.84 6.88 0.43
C TRP A 65 -22.35 7.06 0.58
N HIS A 66 -22.93 6.78 1.74
CA HIS A 66 -24.39 6.74 1.92
C HIS A 66 -24.97 8.02 2.54
N VAL A 67 -24.24 8.65 3.46
CA VAL A 67 -24.76 9.82 4.21
C VAL A 67 -24.39 11.12 3.50
N GLN A 68 -23.10 11.32 3.24
CA GLN A 68 -22.58 12.54 2.60
C GLN A 68 -22.46 12.42 1.07
N LYS A 69 -22.75 11.24 0.52
CA LYS A 69 -22.90 10.92 -0.90
C LYS A 69 -21.87 11.58 -1.81
N LEU A 70 -20.64 11.12 -1.70
CA LEU A 70 -19.55 11.57 -2.55
C LEU A 70 -19.75 11.08 -4.00
N THR A 71 -19.95 12.00 -4.94
CA THR A 71 -20.31 11.73 -6.35
C THR A 71 -19.11 11.69 -7.28
N SER A 72 -19.31 11.23 -8.51
CA SER A 72 -18.35 11.45 -9.61
C SER A 72 -18.19 12.94 -9.92
N GLY A 73 -17.11 13.28 -10.64
CA GLY A 73 -16.92 14.62 -11.21
C GLY A 73 -16.34 15.66 -10.26
N LEU A 74 -16.00 15.29 -9.03
CA LEU A 74 -15.31 16.19 -8.10
C LEU A 74 -13.91 16.59 -8.57
N VAL A 75 -13.31 15.80 -9.47
CA VAL A 75 -12.09 16.12 -10.18
C VAL A 75 -12.25 15.79 -11.66
N GLY A 76 -11.61 16.55 -12.53
CA GLY A 76 -11.54 16.26 -13.97
C GLY A 76 -10.42 15.29 -14.32
N ARG A 77 -10.37 14.83 -15.58
CA ARG A 77 -9.32 13.90 -16.07
C ARG A 77 -7.91 14.47 -16.03
N GLN A 78 -7.78 15.79 -16.15
CA GLN A 78 -6.50 16.51 -16.11
C GLN A 78 -6.09 16.93 -14.70
N HIS A 79 -6.92 16.63 -13.69
CA HIS A 79 -6.63 16.99 -12.32
C HIS A 79 -5.46 16.17 -11.78
N ALA A 80 -4.66 16.75 -10.88
CA ALA A 80 -3.44 16.13 -10.32
C ALA A 80 -3.65 14.73 -9.70
N TRP A 81 -4.77 14.50 -8.99
CA TRP A 81 -5.14 13.17 -8.51
C TRP A 81 -5.50 12.17 -9.62
N ALA A 82 -5.96 12.62 -10.78
CA ALA A 82 -6.25 11.75 -11.92
C ALA A 82 -5.02 11.49 -12.78
N THR A 83 -4.07 12.43 -12.87
CA THR A 83 -2.89 12.31 -13.72
C THR A 83 -1.65 11.82 -12.97
N GLY A 84 -1.55 12.10 -11.67
CA GLY A 84 -0.33 11.91 -10.89
C GLY A 84 0.75 12.97 -11.15
N LEU A 85 0.43 14.00 -11.93
CA LEU A 85 1.36 15.08 -12.27
C LEU A 85 1.24 16.22 -11.27
N ASP A 86 2.39 16.67 -10.75
CA ASP A 86 2.48 17.85 -9.93
C ASP A 86 2.17 19.11 -10.76
N PRO A 87 1.15 19.91 -10.41
CA PRO A 87 0.79 21.12 -11.15
C PRO A 87 1.92 22.15 -11.27
N ALA A 88 2.86 22.18 -10.33
CA ALA A 88 3.95 23.15 -10.33
C ALA A 88 5.05 22.79 -11.34
N THR A 89 5.31 21.49 -11.54
CA THR A 89 6.44 21.01 -12.33
C THR A 89 6.04 20.28 -13.61
N GLY A 90 4.77 19.86 -13.73
CA GLY A 90 4.29 18.99 -14.79
C GLY A 90 4.86 17.56 -14.72
N GLN A 91 5.66 17.25 -13.71
CA GLN A 91 6.34 15.97 -13.56
C GLN A 91 5.54 15.00 -12.67
N PRO A 92 5.76 13.68 -12.80
CA PRO A 92 5.19 12.71 -11.88
C PRO A 92 5.57 13.03 -10.42
N VAL A 93 4.59 13.02 -9.52
CA VAL A 93 4.80 13.34 -8.10
C VAL A 93 5.44 12.19 -7.31
N TRP A 94 5.27 10.95 -7.76
CA TRP A 94 5.66 9.76 -6.99
C TRP A 94 7.16 9.68 -6.67
N PRO A 95 8.09 9.91 -7.62
CA PRO A 95 9.52 9.96 -7.31
C PRO A 95 9.88 11.04 -6.29
N GLN A 96 9.16 12.17 -6.34
CA GLN A 96 9.39 13.30 -5.43
C GLN A 96 8.92 12.99 -4.00
N ASN A 97 7.97 12.07 -3.84
CA ASN A 97 7.43 11.62 -2.55
C ASN A 97 8.08 10.35 -1.99
N VAL A 98 9.15 9.85 -2.60
CA VAL A 98 9.97 8.80 -1.99
C VAL A 98 10.60 9.36 -0.71
N VAL A 99 10.44 8.72 0.44
CA VAL A 99 11.04 9.17 1.70
C VAL A 99 12.20 8.30 2.15
N PHE A 100 12.26 7.07 1.63
CA PHE A 100 13.31 6.11 1.90
C PHE A 100 13.43 5.15 0.72
N ARG A 101 14.65 4.79 0.35
CA ARG A 101 14.90 3.70 -0.60
C ARG A 101 16.23 3.03 -0.33
N THR A 102 16.28 1.73 -0.56
CA THR A 102 17.51 0.94 -0.57
C THR A 102 18.15 0.96 -1.96
N THR A 103 19.44 0.65 -2.05
CA THR A 103 20.15 0.51 -3.33
C THR A 103 19.64 -0.75 -4.06
N PRO A 104 19.31 -0.68 -5.36
CA PRO A 104 18.97 -1.88 -6.13
C PRO A 104 20.08 -2.94 -6.05
N THR A 105 19.73 -4.20 -5.79
CA THR A 105 20.70 -5.30 -5.80
C THR A 105 21.36 -5.42 -7.18
N PRO A 106 22.70 -5.30 -7.30
CA PRO A 106 23.38 -5.39 -8.59
C PRO A 106 23.08 -6.71 -9.30
N GLY A 107 22.78 -6.66 -10.60
CA GLY A 107 22.54 -7.85 -11.42
C GLY A 107 21.17 -8.51 -11.24
N ALA A 108 20.30 -8.04 -10.33
CA ALA A 108 18.97 -8.62 -10.10
C ALA A 108 17.96 -8.33 -11.21
N GLY A 109 18.33 -7.52 -12.22
CA GLY A 109 17.47 -7.22 -13.37
C GLY A 109 16.22 -6.38 -13.03
N TYR A 110 16.25 -5.65 -11.90
CA TYR A 110 15.16 -4.76 -11.53
C TYR A 110 14.97 -3.65 -12.57
N GLU A 111 13.71 -3.30 -12.83
CA GLU A 111 13.39 -2.09 -13.58
C GLU A 111 13.85 -0.84 -12.79
N PRO A 112 14.15 0.29 -13.46
CA PRO A 112 14.48 1.54 -12.77
C PRO A 112 13.37 1.97 -11.80
N ASP A 113 13.76 2.52 -10.64
CA ASP A 113 12.83 2.97 -9.58
C ASP A 113 11.73 3.88 -10.13
N GLU A 114 12.08 4.81 -11.02
CA GLU A 114 11.16 5.75 -11.65
C GLU A 114 10.10 5.05 -12.50
N THR A 115 10.47 3.96 -13.18
CA THR A 115 9.56 3.14 -13.98
C THR A 115 8.61 2.36 -13.07
N ILE A 116 9.13 1.76 -12.00
CA ILE A 116 8.33 1.04 -11.00
C ILE A 116 7.30 1.99 -10.36
N LEU A 117 7.77 3.14 -9.87
CA LEU A 117 6.94 4.17 -9.24
C LEU A 117 5.88 4.71 -10.19
N THR A 118 6.22 4.92 -11.46
CA THR A 118 5.24 5.34 -12.49
C THR A 118 4.19 4.28 -12.73
N LYS A 119 4.56 3.00 -12.81
CA LYS A 119 3.59 1.89 -12.97
C LYS A 119 2.65 1.79 -11.78
N VAL A 120 3.17 1.78 -10.55
CA VAL A 120 2.35 1.68 -9.33
C VAL A 120 1.50 2.93 -9.14
N GLY A 121 2.10 4.11 -9.25
CA GLY A 121 1.41 5.39 -9.12
C GLY A 121 0.34 5.61 -10.19
N GLY A 122 0.65 5.32 -11.45
CA GLY A 122 -0.28 5.41 -12.57
C GLY A 122 -1.49 4.48 -12.40
N PHE A 123 -1.27 3.26 -11.92
CA PHE A 123 -2.35 2.33 -11.58
C PHE A 123 -3.31 2.92 -10.52
N LEU A 124 -2.79 3.58 -9.49
CA LEU A 124 -3.61 4.23 -8.46
C LEU A 124 -4.33 5.49 -8.99
N ALA A 125 -3.67 6.26 -9.86
CA ALA A 125 -4.28 7.42 -10.53
C ALA A 125 -5.43 6.99 -11.46
N ASP A 126 -5.28 5.85 -12.14
CA ASP A 126 -6.35 5.26 -12.97
C ASP A 126 -7.56 4.83 -12.13
N MET A 127 -7.40 4.50 -10.84
CA MET A 127 -8.55 4.29 -9.95
C MET A 127 -9.33 5.59 -9.74
N VAL A 128 -8.65 6.73 -9.60
CA VAL A 128 -9.31 8.05 -9.50
C VAL A 128 -10.03 8.38 -10.81
N LYS A 129 -9.42 8.12 -11.98
CA LYS A 129 -10.02 8.36 -13.30
C LYS A 129 -11.38 7.66 -13.48
N LYS A 130 -11.62 6.53 -12.82
CA LYS A 130 -12.93 5.84 -12.84
C LYS A 130 -14.06 6.65 -12.17
N SER A 131 -13.75 7.72 -11.46
CA SER A 131 -14.72 8.69 -10.92
C SER A 131 -14.75 10.01 -11.69
N THR A 132 -14.03 10.11 -12.81
CA THR A 132 -14.02 11.31 -13.67
C THR A 132 -14.99 11.10 -14.83
N PRO A 133 -16.04 11.93 -14.97
CA PRO A 133 -16.95 11.88 -16.11
C PRO A 133 -16.24 12.12 -17.43
N VAL A 134 -16.79 11.53 -18.48
CA VAL A 134 -16.51 11.86 -19.88
C VAL A 134 -17.83 12.18 -20.57
N PRO A 135 -17.86 12.93 -21.69
CA PRO A 135 -19.11 13.28 -22.36
C PRO A 135 -20.02 12.08 -22.64
N GLU A 136 -19.42 10.94 -23.00
CA GLU A 136 -20.13 9.71 -23.34
C GLU A 136 -20.62 8.95 -22.09
N ILE A 137 -20.04 9.21 -20.92
CA ILE A 137 -20.33 8.52 -19.66
C ILE A 137 -20.36 9.54 -18.51
N PRO A 138 -21.52 10.21 -18.26
CA PRO A 138 -21.64 11.30 -17.31
C PRO A 138 -21.31 10.95 -15.85
N HIS A 139 -21.34 9.66 -15.50
CA HIS A 139 -21.00 9.15 -14.17
C HIS A 139 -19.56 8.60 -14.07
N GLY A 140 -18.79 8.73 -15.16
CA GLY A 140 -17.47 8.13 -15.31
C GLY A 140 -17.52 6.65 -15.72
N PRO A 141 -16.38 6.07 -16.13
CA PRO A 141 -16.28 4.69 -16.60
C PRO A 141 -16.79 3.63 -15.60
N GLU A 142 -17.00 2.41 -16.10
CA GLU A 142 -17.34 1.26 -15.27
C GLU A 142 -16.33 1.09 -14.11
N ARG A 143 -16.87 0.88 -12.90
CA ARG A 143 -16.07 0.81 -11.67
C ARG A 143 -16.54 -0.33 -10.79
N ARG A 144 -15.58 -0.92 -10.10
CA ARG A 144 -15.82 -1.98 -9.11
C ARG A 144 -15.96 -1.45 -7.68
N MET A 145 -15.71 -0.17 -7.45
CA MET A 145 -15.62 0.46 -6.13
C MET A 145 -16.45 1.75 -6.08
N PRO A 146 -17.01 2.14 -4.93
CA PRO A 146 -17.71 3.41 -4.79
C PRO A 146 -16.74 4.59 -4.98
N HIS A 147 -17.27 5.76 -5.38
CA HIS A 147 -16.44 6.92 -5.70
C HIS A 147 -15.51 7.32 -4.57
N VAL A 148 -15.97 7.27 -3.31
CA VAL A 148 -15.13 7.54 -2.13
C VAL A 148 -13.85 6.69 -2.12
N VAL A 149 -13.94 5.41 -2.46
CA VAL A 149 -12.77 4.53 -2.49
C VAL A 149 -11.87 4.94 -3.65
N ASN A 150 -12.40 5.24 -4.83
CA ASN A 150 -11.59 5.76 -5.94
C ASN A 150 -10.85 7.07 -5.56
N TYR A 151 -11.52 8.03 -4.91
CA TYR A 151 -10.89 9.30 -4.51
C TYR A 151 -9.88 9.14 -3.36
N LEU A 152 -10.08 8.18 -2.46
CA LEU A 152 -9.09 7.82 -1.44
C LEU A 152 -7.75 7.49 -2.08
N HIS A 153 -7.74 6.83 -3.25
CA HIS A 153 -6.49 6.53 -3.95
C HIS A 153 -5.73 7.80 -4.33
N GLY A 154 -6.41 8.90 -4.63
CA GLY A 154 -5.79 10.21 -4.88
C GLY A 154 -4.93 10.67 -3.70
N SER A 155 -5.45 10.58 -2.47
CA SER A 155 -4.66 10.84 -1.26
C SER A 155 -3.52 9.84 -1.10
N VAL A 156 -3.74 8.55 -1.36
CA VAL A 156 -2.72 7.50 -1.21
C VAL A 156 -1.55 7.66 -2.20
N HIS A 157 -1.80 7.97 -3.47
CA HIS A 157 -0.72 8.02 -4.46
C HIS A 157 -0.13 9.41 -4.61
N PHE A 158 -0.98 10.45 -4.67
CA PHE A 158 -0.52 11.80 -4.95
C PHE A 158 0.09 12.44 -3.72
N ASN A 159 -0.62 12.36 -2.58
CA ASN A 159 -0.11 12.91 -1.32
C ASN A 159 0.77 11.91 -0.57
N GLY A 160 0.64 10.60 -0.82
CA GLY A 160 1.26 9.57 -0.01
C GLY A 160 2.78 9.51 -0.11
N MET A 161 3.37 8.84 0.88
CA MET A 161 4.81 8.72 1.09
C MET A 161 5.28 7.35 0.68
N TRP A 162 6.37 7.29 -0.08
CA TRP A 162 6.80 6.06 -0.73
C TRP A 162 8.10 5.55 -0.13
N LEU A 163 8.13 4.26 0.22
CA LEU A 163 9.36 3.58 0.63
C LEU A 163 9.63 2.45 -0.36
N LEU A 164 10.85 2.42 -0.91
CA LEU A 164 11.27 1.40 -1.88
C LEU A 164 12.26 0.42 -1.27
N PHE A 165 11.97 -0.87 -1.43
CA PHE A 165 12.83 -1.98 -1.02
C PHE A 165 13.03 -2.94 -2.19
N ASN A 166 14.08 -3.75 -2.14
CA ASN A 166 14.31 -4.83 -3.08
C ASN A 166 13.25 -5.93 -2.88
N ASP A 167 13.10 -6.42 -1.65
CA ASP A 167 12.21 -7.51 -1.29
C ASP A 167 11.65 -7.38 0.14
N PHE A 168 10.89 -8.38 0.60
CA PHE A 168 10.29 -8.39 1.93
C PHE A 168 11.30 -8.59 3.06
N GLU A 169 12.33 -9.41 2.85
CA GLU A 169 13.33 -9.70 3.88
C GLU A 169 14.17 -8.46 4.18
N GLU A 170 14.55 -7.71 3.15
CA GLU A 170 15.20 -6.42 3.29
C GLU A 170 14.31 -5.42 4.01
N ALA A 171 13.03 -5.30 3.65
CA ALA A 171 12.12 -4.41 4.38
C ALA A 171 12.01 -4.81 5.86
N LYS A 172 11.90 -6.10 6.18
CA LYS A 172 11.93 -6.57 7.57
C LYS A 172 13.25 -6.17 8.25
N HIS A 173 14.39 -6.26 7.57
CA HIS A 173 15.69 -5.87 8.13
C HIS A 173 15.69 -4.43 8.63
N PHE A 174 15.16 -3.50 7.84
CA PHE A 174 15.02 -2.10 8.25
C PHE A 174 13.98 -1.93 9.35
N PHE A 175 12.77 -2.47 9.17
CA PHE A 175 11.70 -2.34 10.15
C PHE A 175 11.95 -3.12 11.45
N ALA A 176 12.89 -4.04 11.51
CA ALA A 176 13.33 -4.70 12.74
C ALA A 176 14.17 -3.77 13.63
N ASP A 177 14.80 -2.74 13.06
CA ASP A 177 15.50 -1.70 13.82
C ASP A 177 14.52 -0.76 14.52
N ALA A 178 14.62 -0.66 15.85
CA ALA A 178 13.79 0.23 16.65
C ALA A 178 13.97 1.72 16.28
N ARG A 179 15.16 2.11 15.82
CA ARG A 179 15.44 3.48 15.35
C ARG A 179 14.67 3.78 14.08
N PHE A 180 14.67 2.84 13.13
CA PHE A 180 13.91 2.97 11.88
C PHE A 180 12.41 3.04 12.16
N ARG A 181 11.87 2.18 13.03
CA ARG A 181 10.44 2.24 13.41
C ARG A 181 10.04 3.55 14.07
N ARG A 182 10.88 4.09 14.97
CA ARG A 182 10.63 5.40 15.60
C ARG A 182 10.59 6.50 14.56
N GLU A 183 11.50 6.48 13.60
CA GLU A 183 11.55 7.43 12.51
C GLU A 183 10.34 7.31 11.58
N PHE A 184 9.93 6.08 11.25
CA PHE A 184 8.72 5.82 10.49
C PHE A 184 7.46 6.36 11.19
N VAL A 185 7.34 6.14 12.50
CA VAL A 185 6.22 6.69 13.28
C VAL A 185 6.27 8.22 13.35
N ARG A 186 7.47 8.80 13.48
CA ARG A 186 7.67 10.27 13.46
C ARG A 186 7.19 10.84 12.13
N LEU A 187 7.64 10.28 11.01
CA LEU A 187 7.21 10.64 9.65
C LEU A 187 5.68 10.62 9.54
N VAL A 188 5.04 9.49 9.85
CA VAL A 188 3.58 9.34 9.71
C VAL A 188 2.82 10.37 10.56
N ARG A 189 3.28 10.64 11.78
CA ARG A 189 2.62 11.59 12.69
C ARG A 189 2.78 13.05 12.26
N GLN A 190 3.96 13.41 11.75
CA GLN A 190 4.26 14.78 11.31
C GLN A 190 3.60 15.07 9.97
N GLU A 191 3.78 14.18 9.00
CA GLU A 191 3.26 14.40 7.67
C GLU A 191 1.76 14.18 7.60
N ARG A 192 1.19 13.22 8.34
CA ARG A 192 -0.23 12.85 8.23
C ARG A 192 -0.60 12.59 6.77
N ARG A 193 0.17 11.71 6.14
CA ARG A 193 0.00 11.21 4.76
C ARG A 193 -0.05 9.70 4.84
N GLU A 194 -0.74 9.05 3.90
CA GLU A 194 -0.69 7.60 3.78
C GLU A 194 0.69 7.13 3.31
N VAL A 195 1.01 5.86 3.56
CA VAL A 195 2.31 5.28 3.19
C VAL A 195 2.10 4.12 2.24
N THR A 196 2.94 4.06 1.20
CA THR A 196 3.04 2.92 0.29
C THR A 196 4.45 2.35 0.35
N LEU A 197 4.57 1.09 0.75
CA LEU A 197 5.80 0.31 0.59
C LEU A 197 5.76 -0.35 -0.78
N VAL A 198 6.81 -0.21 -1.59
CA VAL A 198 6.92 -0.83 -2.92
C VAL A 198 8.16 -1.71 -2.96
N PHE A 199 8.03 -2.87 -3.59
CA PHE A 199 9.10 -3.85 -3.73
C PHE A 199 9.53 -3.96 -5.19
N ARG A 200 10.84 -3.95 -5.44
CA ARG A 200 11.40 -4.11 -6.80
C ARG A 200 11.24 -5.53 -7.32
N GLU A 201 11.36 -6.51 -6.44
CA GLU A 201 11.08 -7.90 -6.76
C GLU A 201 9.59 -8.05 -7.11
N ARG A 202 9.34 -8.32 -8.40
CA ARG A 202 7.98 -8.40 -8.94
C ARG A 202 7.39 -9.78 -8.72
N LYS A 203 8.21 -10.83 -8.72
CA LYS A 203 7.82 -12.22 -8.50
C LYS A 203 8.15 -12.60 -7.07
N TYR A 204 7.13 -12.78 -6.25
CA TYR A 204 7.31 -13.05 -4.83
C TYR A 204 6.56 -14.29 -4.38
N ASP A 205 7.01 -14.89 -3.29
CA ASP A 205 6.24 -15.89 -2.57
C ASP A 205 5.07 -15.21 -1.84
N PRO A 206 3.81 -15.59 -2.14
CA PRO A 206 2.65 -14.97 -1.52
C PRO A 206 2.50 -15.28 -0.02
N VAL A 207 3.04 -16.38 0.49
CA VAL A 207 3.08 -16.71 1.91
C VAL A 207 4.08 -15.80 2.64
N GLU A 208 5.26 -15.59 2.06
CA GLU A 208 6.22 -14.63 2.59
C GLU A 208 5.63 -13.22 2.65
N TYR A 209 4.86 -12.82 1.63
CA TYR A 209 4.18 -11.54 1.63
C TYR A 209 3.14 -11.43 2.75
N ALA A 210 2.36 -12.50 2.98
CA ALA A 210 1.40 -12.55 4.07
C ALA A 210 2.10 -12.41 5.44
N TYR A 211 3.21 -13.11 5.65
CA TYR A 211 4.02 -12.99 6.86
C TYR A 211 4.66 -11.61 7.03
N PHE A 212 5.13 -11.00 5.94
CA PHE A 212 5.60 -9.62 5.97
C PHE A 212 4.50 -8.65 6.42
N SER A 213 3.27 -8.83 5.92
CA SER A 213 2.14 -8.03 6.37
C SER A 213 1.83 -8.25 7.85
N GLY A 214 1.83 -9.50 8.32
CA GLY A 214 1.67 -9.79 9.73
C GLY A 214 2.75 -9.14 10.59
N PHE A 215 4.01 -9.11 10.11
CA PHE A 215 5.11 -8.40 10.76
C PHE A 215 4.86 -6.88 10.85
N ILE A 216 4.39 -6.24 9.78
CA ILE A 216 4.05 -4.81 9.80
C ILE A 216 2.91 -4.53 10.79
N MET A 217 1.83 -5.32 10.76
CA MET A 217 0.67 -5.15 11.65
C MET A 217 1.01 -5.45 13.13
N ALA A 218 1.94 -6.36 13.40
CA ALA A 218 2.45 -6.58 14.74
C ALA A 218 3.28 -5.40 15.28
N ASN A 219 3.90 -4.60 14.40
CA ASN A 219 4.76 -3.49 14.81
C ASN A 219 4.05 -2.13 14.82
N PHE A 220 3.00 -1.96 14.03
CA PHE A 220 2.29 -0.70 13.86
C PHE A 220 0.78 -0.85 14.02
N PRO A 221 0.11 0.07 14.74
CA PRO A 221 -1.34 0.00 14.98
C PRO A 221 -2.14 0.59 13.81
N TRP A 222 -1.79 0.22 12.58
CA TRP A 222 -2.41 0.69 11.35
C TRP A 222 -2.79 -0.49 10.47
N PHE A 223 -3.81 -0.29 9.64
CA PHE A 223 -4.23 -1.29 8.67
C PHE A 223 -3.19 -1.38 7.54
N ALA A 224 -2.92 -2.58 7.04
CA ALA A 224 -1.97 -2.82 5.97
C ALA A 224 -2.63 -3.60 4.83
N ASN A 225 -2.80 -2.97 3.67
CA ASN A 225 -3.37 -3.62 2.50
C ASN A 225 -2.27 -4.07 1.53
N VAL A 226 -2.15 -5.37 1.31
CA VAL A 226 -1.12 -6.03 0.48
C VAL A 226 -1.55 -6.17 -0.97
N ASN A 227 -0.98 -5.46 -1.93
CA ASN A 227 -1.34 -5.57 -3.35
C ASN A 227 -0.21 -6.15 -4.17
N GLY A 228 -0.50 -6.81 -5.30
CA GLY A 228 0.56 -7.25 -6.20
C GLY A 228 0.11 -8.01 -7.45
N PRO A 229 1.06 -8.32 -8.35
CA PRO A 229 0.78 -8.96 -9.64
C PRO A 229 0.53 -10.48 -9.56
N GLY A 230 0.89 -11.12 -8.44
CA GLY A 230 0.79 -12.56 -8.24
C GLY A 230 -0.57 -13.05 -7.74
N LYS A 231 -0.56 -14.18 -7.03
CA LYS A 231 -1.74 -14.69 -6.32
C LYS A 231 -2.23 -13.66 -5.30
N LYS A 232 -3.54 -13.62 -5.09
CA LYS A 232 -4.15 -12.73 -4.11
C LYS A 232 -3.72 -13.13 -2.69
N VAL A 233 -3.08 -12.20 -2.00
CA VAL A 233 -2.65 -12.33 -0.60
C VAL A 233 -3.66 -11.58 0.28
N MET A 234 -4.30 -12.26 1.23
CA MET A 234 -5.24 -11.63 2.18
C MET A 234 -6.24 -10.67 1.49
N TRP A 235 -6.40 -9.44 1.98
CA TRP A 235 -7.31 -8.43 1.43
C TRP A 235 -6.90 -7.87 0.06
N GLY A 236 -5.72 -8.24 -0.43
CA GLY A 236 -5.04 -7.66 -1.57
C GLY A 236 -5.77 -7.61 -2.89
N ASN A 237 -5.41 -6.64 -3.71
CA ASN A 237 -5.87 -6.52 -5.09
C ASN A 237 -4.71 -6.67 -6.09
N PRO A 238 -5.02 -7.00 -7.35
CA PRO A 238 -4.03 -6.96 -8.43
C PRO A 238 -3.39 -5.58 -8.53
N ALA A 239 -2.06 -5.54 -8.64
CA ALA A 239 -1.26 -4.34 -8.83
C ALA A 239 -0.04 -4.68 -9.72
N PRO A 240 0.64 -3.69 -10.33
CA PRO A 240 1.77 -3.97 -11.23
C PRO A 240 2.99 -4.56 -10.51
N TYR A 241 3.18 -4.20 -9.24
CA TYR A 241 4.24 -4.67 -8.33
C TYR A 241 3.66 -5.03 -6.98
N ALA A 242 4.42 -5.82 -6.19
CA ALA A 242 4.12 -5.96 -4.77
C ALA A 242 4.18 -4.56 -4.13
N ALA A 243 3.09 -4.17 -3.47
CA ALA A 243 2.94 -2.87 -2.85
C ALA A 243 2.01 -2.96 -1.64
N MET A 244 2.49 -2.54 -0.48
CA MET A 244 1.70 -2.51 0.76
C MET A 244 1.31 -1.08 1.09
N ASN A 245 0.01 -0.81 1.10
CA ASN A 245 -0.52 0.47 1.56
C ASN A 245 -0.76 0.39 3.07
N ILE A 246 0.01 1.15 3.85
CA ILE A 246 -0.22 1.32 5.29
C ILE A 246 -1.20 2.48 5.44
N ILE A 247 -2.44 2.14 5.82
CA ILE A 247 -3.55 3.07 5.94
C ILE A 247 -3.64 3.53 7.40
N ASN A 248 -3.29 4.80 7.62
CA ASN A 248 -3.31 5.47 8.92
C ASN A 248 -4.48 6.45 9.10
N GLY A 249 -5.34 6.59 8.08
CA GLY A 249 -6.59 7.36 8.13
C GLY A 249 -6.45 8.84 7.75
N SER A 250 -5.24 9.29 7.39
CA SER A 250 -5.00 10.64 6.89
C SER A 250 -5.81 10.97 5.63
N TRP A 251 -6.11 9.95 4.81
CA TRP A 251 -6.92 10.09 3.60
C TRP A 251 -8.30 10.70 3.87
N VAL A 252 -8.88 10.47 5.06
CA VAL A 252 -10.23 10.95 5.40
C VAL A 252 -10.28 12.47 5.30
N ARG A 253 -9.26 13.16 5.81
CA ARG A 253 -9.18 14.62 5.79
C ARG A 253 -9.08 15.15 4.36
N ASP A 254 -8.26 14.52 3.53
CA ASP A 254 -8.04 14.94 2.15
C ASP A 254 -9.31 14.75 1.31
N VAL A 255 -9.98 13.60 1.45
CA VAL A 255 -11.24 13.32 0.74
C VAL A 255 -12.39 14.21 1.24
N ASP A 256 -12.47 14.52 2.54
CA ASP A 256 -13.45 15.48 3.05
C ASP A 256 -13.17 16.91 2.54
N ALA A 257 -11.90 17.30 2.41
CA ALA A 257 -11.53 18.58 1.83
C ALA A 257 -11.89 18.66 0.34
N LEU A 258 -11.64 17.59 -0.44
CA LEU A 258 -12.11 17.47 -1.81
C LEU A 258 -13.63 17.63 -1.91
N ARG A 259 -14.39 16.87 -1.10
CA ARG A 259 -15.86 16.93 -1.08
C ARG A 259 -16.39 18.33 -0.80
N ARG A 260 -15.67 19.11 0.00
CA ARG A 260 -16.02 20.50 0.36
C ARG A 260 -15.47 21.54 -0.62
N GLY A 261 -14.82 21.13 -1.71
CA GLY A 261 -14.21 22.04 -2.69
C GLY A 261 -13.04 22.84 -2.13
N ARG A 262 -12.36 22.37 -1.09
CA ARG A 262 -11.24 23.09 -0.46
C ARG A 262 -9.92 22.67 -1.12
N PRO A 263 -9.10 23.58 -1.66
CA PRO A 263 -7.88 23.21 -2.39
C PRO A 263 -6.81 22.53 -1.52
N SER A 264 -6.92 22.61 -0.19
CA SER A 264 -5.96 22.08 0.78
C SER A 264 -5.75 20.56 0.73
N PHE A 265 -6.55 19.81 -0.05
CA PHE A 265 -6.35 18.37 -0.20
C PHE A 265 -5.19 18.03 -1.15
N LEU A 266 -4.74 18.95 -2.00
CA LEU A 266 -3.51 18.79 -2.79
C LEU A 266 -2.32 19.22 -1.93
N ARG A 267 -1.38 18.31 -1.71
CA ARG A 267 -0.21 18.58 -0.89
C ARG A 267 1.04 18.67 -1.76
N PRO A 268 1.96 19.60 -1.45
CA PRO A 268 3.22 19.68 -2.18
C PRO A 268 4.05 18.40 -1.96
N PRO A 269 5.02 18.14 -2.85
CA PRO A 269 6.02 17.10 -2.64
C PRO A 269 6.74 17.24 -1.29
N LEU A 270 7.19 16.11 -0.75
CA LEU A 270 7.96 16.12 0.50
C LEU A 270 9.38 16.64 0.30
N ALA A 271 9.82 17.52 1.19
CA ALA A 271 11.19 18.01 1.24
C ALA A 271 12.18 16.85 1.41
N ALA A 272 13.29 16.91 0.66
CA ALA A 272 14.32 15.89 0.67
C ALA A 272 15.15 15.91 1.97
N GLY A 273 15.71 14.75 2.35
CA GLY A 273 16.71 14.64 3.41
C GLY A 273 16.21 14.85 4.85
N GLN A 274 14.90 14.94 5.08
CA GLN A 274 14.34 15.21 6.43
C GLN A 274 14.12 13.96 7.29
N TYR A 275 14.05 12.80 6.67
CA TYR A 275 13.68 11.54 7.31
C TYR A 275 14.70 10.47 6.97
N PHE A 276 14.89 9.55 7.90
CA PHE A 276 15.77 8.40 7.73
C PHE A 276 17.23 8.79 7.46
N THR A 277 17.77 9.76 8.17
CA THR A 277 19.14 10.25 7.94
C THR A 277 20.25 9.40 8.58
N ALA A 278 19.91 8.43 9.42
CA ALA A 278 20.87 7.56 10.09
C ALA A 278 21.10 6.24 9.34
N SER A 279 22.10 5.48 9.78
CA SER A 279 22.27 4.08 9.36
C SER A 279 21.31 3.18 10.14
N TYR A 280 20.47 2.45 9.41
CA TYR A 280 19.46 1.55 9.95
C TYR A 280 19.70 0.11 9.51
N GLY A 281 19.02 -0.80 10.19
CA GLY A 281 19.00 -2.21 9.81
C GLY A 281 19.38 -3.10 10.99
N GLN A 282 18.61 -4.16 11.20
CA GLN A 282 18.96 -5.21 12.16
C GLN A 282 18.60 -6.60 11.63
N PRO A 283 19.38 -7.63 12.00
CA PRO A 283 19.03 -9.01 11.71
C PRO A 283 17.59 -9.32 12.13
N VAL A 284 16.83 -9.95 11.24
CA VAL A 284 15.45 -10.35 11.50
C VAL A 284 15.42 -11.83 11.83
N PRO A 285 14.86 -12.26 12.98
CA PRO A 285 14.55 -13.67 13.17
C PRO A 285 13.46 -14.08 12.17
N GLY A 286 13.34 -15.38 11.88
CA GLY A 286 12.18 -15.87 11.14
C GLY A 286 10.85 -15.46 11.80
N SER A 287 9.75 -15.55 11.04
CA SER A 287 8.45 -15.00 11.44
C SER A 287 8.00 -15.44 12.84
N HIS A 288 7.55 -14.51 13.66
CA HIS A 288 7.01 -14.79 14.98
C HIS A 288 5.60 -15.41 14.90
N PHE A 289 5.17 -16.09 15.97
CA PHE A 289 3.87 -16.75 16.02
C PHE A 289 2.72 -15.77 15.72
N VAL A 290 2.73 -14.57 16.32
CA VAL A 290 1.67 -13.58 16.11
C VAL A 290 1.55 -13.12 14.65
N GLU A 291 2.67 -13.05 13.95
CA GLU A 291 2.74 -12.62 12.54
C GLU A 291 2.13 -13.68 11.63
N ARG A 292 2.44 -14.96 11.88
CA ARG A 292 1.82 -16.08 11.18
C ARG A 292 0.34 -16.22 11.52
N LEU A 293 -0.02 -15.98 12.78
CA LEU A 293 -1.40 -16.07 13.24
C LEU A 293 -2.31 -15.05 12.54
N VAL A 294 -1.92 -13.77 12.50
CA VAL A 294 -2.73 -12.77 11.81
C VAL A 294 -2.78 -13.02 10.30
N ALA A 295 -1.65 -13.40 9.68
CA ALA A 295 -1.61 -13.75 8.27
C ALA A 295 -2.56 -14.91 7.94
N PHE A 296 -2.57 -15.95 8.77
CA PHE A 296 -3.48 -17.09 8.64
C PHE A 296 -4.94 -16.67 8.82
N VAL A 297 -5.26 -15.96 9.90
CA VAL A 297 -6.64 -15.55 10.22
C VAL A 297 -7.23 -14.63 9.15
N GLU A 298 -6.48 -13.61 8.71
CA GLU A 298 -6.95 -12.72 7.65
C GLU A 298 -7.11 -13.44 6.32
N ASN A 299 -6.15 -14.30 5.96
CA ASN A 299 -6.24 -15.06 4.71
C ASN A 299 -7.45 -16.02 4.72
N GLU A 300 -7.66 -16.74 5.81
CA GLU A 300 -8.83 -17.60 6.00
C GLU A 300 -10.13 -16.81 5.98
N TRP A 301 -10.17 -15.65 6.62
CA TRP A 301 -11.34 -14.80 6.60
C TRP A 301 -11.69 -14.37 5.16
N VAL A 302 -10.71 -13.89 4.40
CA VAL A 302 -10.93 -13.49 3.00
C VAL A 302 -11.33 -14.68 2.12
N ARG A 303 -10.69 -15.86 2.30
CA ARG A 303 -11.06 -17.10 1.60
C ARG A 303 -12.51 -17.48 1.84
N ARG A 304 -12.96 -17.45 3.10
CA ARG A 304 -14.33 -17.80 3.49
C ARG A 304 -15.38 -16.82 2.96
N ARG A 305 -15.01 -15.57 2.65
CA ARG A 305 -15.89 -14.61 1.96
C ARG A 305 -16.16 -14.97 0.49
N GLY A 306 -15.46 -15.96 -0.07
CA GLY A 306 -15.73 -16.50 -1.40
C GLY A 306 -15.65 -15.43 -2.49
N PHE A 307 -16.68 -15.35 -3.34
CA PHE A 307 -16.71 -14.43 -4.48
C PHE A 307 -16.52 -12.95 -4.12
N ASN A 308 -17.06 -12.53 -2.98
CA ASN A 308 -16.91 -11.16 -2.50
C ASN A 308 -15.47 -10.87 -2.04
N ALA A 309 -14.72 -11.91 -1.64
CA ALA A 309 -13.32 -11.84 -1.25
C ALA A 309 -13.02 -10.61 -0.38
N GLY A 310 -12.04 -9.80 -0.78
CA GLY A 310 -11.61 -8.60 -0.07
C GLY A 310 -12.48 -7.35 -0.27
N LEU A 311 -13.61 -7.43 -0.99
CA LEU A 311 -14.50 -6.27 -1.17
C LEU A 311 -15.44 -6.16 0.03
N PHE A 312 -15.14 -5.21 0.92
CA PHE A 312 -15.88 -5.03 2.16
C PHE A 312 -17.26 -4.40 1.97
N PHE A 313 -17.39 -3.46 1.02
CA PHE A 313 -18.54 -2.57 0.87
C PHE A 313 -19.45 -2.93 -0.30
N ILE A 314 -19.21 -4.05 -0.97
CA ILE A 314 -19.73 -4.27 -2.32
C ILE A 314 -20.15 -5.71 -2.48
N ASP A 315 -21.36 -5.90 -2.98
CA ASP A 315 -21.77 -7.19 -3.50
C ASP A 315 -21.16 -7.36 -4.90
N ARG A 316 -20.04 -8.07 -4.98
CA ARG A 316 -19.32 -8.25 -6.24
C ARG A 316 -20.18 -8.94 -7.29
N LYS A 317 -21.17 -9.73 -6.85
CA LYS A 317 -22.11 -10.44 -7.73
C LYS A 317 -22.91 -9.48 -8.60
N GLN A 318 -23.25 -8.31 -8.06
CA GLN A 318 -24.01 -7.28 -8.76
C GLN A 318 -23.15 -6.48 -9.74
N ILE A 319 -21.84 -6.44 -9.53
CA ILE A 319 -20.90 -5.75 -10.40
C ILE A 319 -20.40 -6.66 -11.52
N ASP A 320 -20.22 -7.95 -11.23
CA ASP A 320 -19.60 -8.89 -12.16
C ASP A 320 -20.40 -10.21 -12.25
N PRO A 321 -21.65 -10.16 -12.76
CA PRO A 321 -22.53 -11.32 -12.80
C PRO A 321 -21.96 -12.44 -13.67
N ARG A 322 -21.24 -12.10 -14.75
CA ARG A 322 -20.60 -13.08 -15.64
C ARG A 322 -19.48 -13.86 -14.97
N ILE A 323 -18.63 -13.20 -14.17
CA ILE A 323 -17.60 -13.93 -13.42
C ILE A 323 -18.25 -14.68 -12.25
N TYR A 324 -19.36 -14.19 -11.70
CA TYR A 324 -20.10 -14.89 -10.66
C TYR A 324 -20.72 -16.21 -11.14
N GLU A 325 -21.32 -16.22 -12.35
CA GLU A 325 -21.82 -17.44 -12.99
C GLU A 325 -20.72 -18.47 -13.18
N LYS A 326 -19.54 -18.05 -13.66
CA LYS A 326 -18.36 -18.93 -13.76
C LYS A 326 -17.92 -19.47 -12.40
N TYR A 327 -17.97 -18.65 -11.35
CA TYR A 327 -17.65 -19.09 -10.00
C TYR A 327 -18.68 -20.09 -9.44
N GLN A 328 -19.97 -19.93 -9.77
CA GLN A 328 -21.01 -20.89 -9.38
C GLN A 328 -20.83 -22.24 -10.08
N ALA A 329 -20.43 -22.22 -11.36
CA ALA A 329 -20.14 -23.42 -12.12
C ALA A 329 -18.86 -24.12 -11.64
N ASP A 330 -17.82 -23.35 -11.29
CA ASP A 330 -16.54 -23.87 -10.81
C ASP A 330 -15.96 -22.99 -9.69
N LYS A 331 -16.12 -23.46 -8.45
CA LYS A 331 -15.58 -22.79 -7.26
C LYS A 331 -14.04 -22.81 -7.23
N SER A 332 -13.39 -23.72 -7.96
CA SER A 332 -11.92 -23.85 -7.99
C SER A 332 -11.24 -22.64 -8.65
N VAL A 333 -11.97 -21.88 -9.48
CA VAL A 333 -11.50 -20.65 -10.14
C VAL A 333 -10.99 -19.60 -9.15
N LEU A 334 -11.56 -19.53 -7.94
CA LEU A 334 -11.07 -18.64 -6.88
C LEU A 334 -9.93 -19.27 -6.08
N ASN A 335 -10.00 -20.57 -5.78
CA ASN A 335 -8.98 -21.26 -5.00
C ASN A 335 -7.61 -21.22 -5.69
N ALA A 336 -7.57 -21.35 -7.02
CA ALA A 336 -6.32 -21.23 -7.78
C ALA A 336 -5.68 -19.82 -7.70
N LYS A 337 -6.49 -18.79 -7.45
CA LYS A 337 -6.06 -17.38 -7.43
C LYS A 337 -5.80 -16.84 -6.03
N GLN A 338 -6.24 -17.54 -5.00
CA GLN A 338 -6.11 -17.13 -3.60
C GLN A 338 -4.98 -17.92 -2.93
N THR A 339 -4.17 -17.22 -2.15
CA THR A 339 -3.08 -17.85 -1.39
C THR A 339 -3.63 -18.72 -0.26
N GLU A 340 -2.91 -19.81 0.04
CA GLU A 340 -3.09 -20.62 1.25
C GLU A 340 -1.94 -20.30 2.19
N VAL A 341 -2.27 -19.75 3.35
CA VAL A 341 -1.29 -19.47 4.39
C VAL A 341 -1.31 -20.66 5.36
N PRO A 342 -0.16 -21.28 5.66
CA PRO A 342 -0.09 -22.39 6.61
C PRO A 342 -0.62 -22.01 7.99
N SER A 343 -1.26 -22.96 8.68
CA SER A 343 -1.69 -22.77 10.07
C SER A 343 -0.47 -22.51 10.96
N PRO A 344 -0.50 -21.49 11.83
CA PRO A 344 0.60 -21.20 12.74
C PRO A 344 0.78 -22.26 13.84
N PHE A 345 -0.21 -23.16 13.98
CA PHE A 345 -0.25 -24.26 14.94
C PHE A 345 0.26 -25.58 14.37
N SER A 346 0.44 -25.67 13.05
CA SER A 346 1.09 -26.82 12.44
C SER A 346 2.56 -26.84 12.84
N PRO A 347 3.18 -28.03 12.98
CA PRO A 347 4.63 -28.13 13.09
C PRO A 347 5.27 -27.36 11.92
N PRO A 348 6.40 -26.65 12.13
CA PRO A 348 7.20 -26.20 11.00
C PRO A 348 7.50 -27.43 10.13
N GLU A 349 7.23 -27.36 8.82
CA GLU A 349 7.70 -28.41 7.91
C GLU A 349 9.21 -28.54 8.11
N ALA A 350 9.65 -29.77 8.39
CA ALA A 350 10.99 -30.10 8.85
C ALA A 350 12.04 -29.96 7.74
#